data_AF-A0A962NZR0-F1
#
_entry.id   AF-A0A962NZR0-F1
#
_cell.length_a   1.000
_cell.length_b   1.000
_cell.length_c   1.000
_cell.angle_alpha   90.00
_cell.angle_beta   90.00
_cell.angle_gamma   90.00
#
_symmetry.space_group_name_H-M   'P 1'
#
loop_
_entity.id
_entity.type
_entity.pdbx_description
1 polymer ?
#
loop_
_entity_poly.entity_id
_entity_poly.type
_entity_poly.pdbx_seq_one_letter_code
_entity_poly.pdbx_strand_id
1 'polypeptide(L)'
;MIYYCYRKPTAMQRIQFIVSRGATHYAQMTIPPKSIESVVKKLTLRYDLTLSKDQKYKRKKEGQSVADLVIFFDITDQLYHLFILVTEGDSLTSFTQSGYDKLLPINEPRIIFTERYELVRTTRKKSAMANKGRSHNDPETWTWRMTKAYYDSIKGYFERAVIVYPKDPSQ
;
A
#
# COMPACT_ATOMS: atom_id res chain seq x y z
N MET A 1 7.44 -12.53 1.00
CA MET A 1 8.44 -11.98 1.96
C MET A 1 7.69 -11.10 2.93
N ILE A 2 8.18 -11.00 4.16
CA ILE A 2 7.52 -10.24 5.24
C ILE A 2 8.34 -8.99 5.54
N TYR A 3 7.67 -7.84 5.63
CA TYR A 3 8.29 -6.55 5.93
C TYR A 3 7.70 -5.96 7.22
N TYR A 4 8.48 -5.98 8.29
CA TYR A 4 8.13 -5.29 9.53
C TYR A 4 8.55 -3.83 9.45
N CYS A 5 7.58 -2.92 9.57
CA CYS A 5 7.78 -1.49 9.46
C CYS A 5 7.34 -0.79 10.75
N TYR A 6 8.25 0.01 11.33
CA TYR A 6 7.95 0.81 12.52
C TYR A 6 7.59 2.27 12.20
N ARG A 7 7.94 2.74 11.00
CA ARG A 7 7.66 4.11 10.55
C ARG A 7 6.63 4.08 9.42
N LYS A 8 5.60 4.94 9.51
CA LYS A 8 4.54 5.10 8.49
C LYS A 8 5.12 5.26 7.07
N PRO A 9 6.10 6.15 6.82
CA PRO A 9 6.66 6.33 5.47
C PRO A 9 7.32 5.06 4.92
N THR A 10 7.95 4.25 5.77
CA THR A 10 8.59 3.00 5.36
C THR A 10 7.56 1.98 4.90
N ALA A 11 6.46 1.81 5.64
CA ALA A 11 5.37 0.91 5.24
C ALA A 11 4.74 1.35 3.91
N MET A 12 4.40 2.65 3.81
CA MET A 12 3.84 3.26 2.61
C MET A 12 4.76 3.08 1.39
N GLN A 13 6.06 3.32 1.55
CA GLN A 13 7.03 3.13 0.47
C GLN A 13 7.17 1.66 0.06
N ARG A 14 7.12 0.72 1.01
CA ARG A 14 7.18 -0.72 0.70
C ARG A 14 5.97 -1.18 -0.10
N ILE A 15 4.78 -0.79 0.33
CA ILE A 15 3.54 -1.08 -0.40
C ILE A 15 3.65 -0.50 -1.82
N GLN A 16 3.99 0.78 -1.96
CA GLN A 16 4.16 1.43 -3.25
C GLN A 16 5.14 0.68 -4.17
N PHE A 17 6.31 0.27 -3.65
CA PHE A 17 7.28 -0.49 -4.44
C PHE A 17 6.78 -1.88 -4.86
N ILE A 18 6.05 -2.58 -4.00
CA ILE A 18 5.51 -3.90 -4.33
C ILE A 18 4.45 -3.76 -5.43
N VAL A 19 3.57 -2.77 -5.33
CA VAL A 19 2.57 -2.46 -6.35
C VAL A 19 3.22 -2.05 -7.67
N SER A 20 4.19 -1.12 -7.65
CA SER A 20 4.95 -0.73 -8.84
C SER A 20 5.71 -1.89 -9.51
N ARG A 21 5.97 -2.99 -8.79
CA ARG A 21 6.63 -4.20 -9.32
C ARG A 21 5.64 -5.28 -9.77
N GLY A 22 4.38 -4.93 -9.92
CA GLY A 22 3.36 -5.77 -10.54
C GLY A 22 2.49 -6.58 -9.56
N ALA A 23 2.38 -6.17 -8.30
CA ALA A 23 1.24 -6.63 -7.51
C ALA A 23 -0.04 -6.06 -8.13
N THR A 24 -1.09 -6.88 -8.24
CA THR A 24 -2.36 -6.54 -8.88
C THR A 24 -3.53 -6.63 -7.91
N HIS A 25 -3.39 -7.45 -6.87
CA HIS A 25 -4.41 -7.69 -5.85
C HIS A 25 -3.84 -7.47 -4.45
N TYR A 26 -4.72 -7.18 -3.50
CA TYR A 26 -4.37 -7.04 -2.10
C TYR A 26 -5.47 -7.50 -1.15
N ALA A 27 -5.08 -7.79 0.08
CA ALA A 27 -5.97 -7.85 1.23
C ALA A 27 -5.37 -7.02 2.37
N GLN A 28 -6.24 -6.47 3.20
CA GLN A 28 -5.87 -5.63 4.33
C GLN A 28 -6.62 -6.06 5.58
N MET A 29 -5.93 -6.05 6.71
CA MET A 29 -6.55 -6.29 8.02
C MET A 29 -5.85 -5.51 9.11
N THR A 30 -6.57 -5.27 10.20
CA THR A 30 -6.04 -4.64 11.42
C THR A 30 -6.22 -5.61 12.57
N ILE A 31 -5.17 -5.86 13.35
CA ILE A 31 -5.20 -6.82 14.46
C ILE A 31 -4.55 -6.27 15.73
N PRO A 32 -4.98 -6.73 16.92
CA PRO A 32 -4.35 -6.37 18.17
C PRO A 32 -2.99 -7.08 18.37
N PRO A 33 -2.09 -6.55 19.23
CA PRO A 33 -0.73 -7.07 19.36
C PRO A 33 -0.65 -8.52 19.80
N LYS A 34 -1.56 -8.96 20.68
CA LYS A 34 -1.60 -10.33 21.20
C LYS A 34 -1.78 -11.41 20.12
N SER A 35 -2.31 -11.04 18.95
CA SER A 35 -2.63 -11.99 17.88
C SER A 35 -1.56 -12.09 16.79
N ILE A 36 -0.56 -11.18 16.77
CA ILE A 36 0.33 -10.99 15.62
C ILE A 36 1.09 -12.26 15.22
N GLU A 37 1.68 -12.98 16.16
CA GLU A 37 2.49 -14.17 15.86
C GLU A 37 1.65 -15.27 15.19
N SER A 38 0.47 -15.55 15.74
CA SER A 38 -0.42 -16.58 15.21
C SER A 38 -0.95 -16.22 13.82
N VAL A 39 -1.27 -14.94 13.59
CA VAL A 39 -1.74 -14.44 12.30
C VAL A 39 -0.61 -14.50 11.27
N VAL A 40 0.59 -14.02 11.61
CA VAL A 40 1.75 -14.07 10.71
C VAL A 40 2.09 -15.51 10.34
N LYS A 41 2.04 -16.46 11.28
CA LYS A 41 2.27 -17.88 11.00
C LYS A 41 1.25 -18.43 10.00
N LYS A 42 -0.04 -18.13 10.18
CA LYS A 42 -1.11 -18.55 9.26
C LYS A 42 -0.92 -17.94 7.86
N LEU A 43 -0.63 -16.65 7.78
CA LEU A 43 -0.40 -15.95 6.50
C LEU A 43 0.86 -16.44 5.80
N THR A 44 1.91 -16.76 6.56
CA THR A 44 3.17 -17.29 6.01
C THR A 44 2.96 -18.60 5.28
N LEU A 45 2.20 -19.51 5.88
CA LEU A 45 1.85 -20.79 5.26
C LEU A 45 0.92 -20.58 4.05
N ARG A 46 -0.12 -19.76 4.21
CA ARG A 46 -1.14 -19.53 3.16
C ARG A 46 -0.57 -18.88 1.90
N TYR A 47 0.30 -17.90 2.06
CA TYR A 47 0.83 -17.07 0.97
C TYR A 47 2.28 -17.40 0.58
N ASP A 48 2.85 -18.46 1.16
CA ASP A 48 4.24 -18.87 0.98
C ASP A 48 5.22 -17.68 1.12
N LEU A 49 5.16 -17.01 2.27
CA LEU A 49 5.87 -15.76 2.49
C LEU A 49 7.38 -15.94 2.75
N THR A 50 7.85 -17.19 2.87
CA THR A 50 9.24 -17.59 3.12
C THR A 50 10.12 -17.59 1.88
N LEU A 51 9.56 -17.39 0.69
CA LEU A 51 10.32 -17.40 -0.56
C LEU A 51 11.38 -16.29 -0.61
N SER A 52 12.57 -16.66 -1.06
CA SER A 52 13.65 -15.73 -1.39
C SER A 52 13.29 -14.88 -2.62
N LYS A 53 14.07 -13.82 -2.86
CA LYS A 53 13.89 -12.95 -4.04
C LYS A 53 14.04 -13.74 -5.35
N ASP A 54 15.01 -14.64 -5.41
CA ASP A 54 15.30 -15.41 -6.62
C ASP A 54 14.21 -16.46 -6.88
N GLN A 55 13.72 -17.11 -5.81
CA GLN A 55 12.57 -18.03 -5.91
C GLN A 55 11.32 -17.30 -6.40
N LYS A 56 11.05 -16.09 -5.89
CA LYS A 56 9.95 -15.25 -6.36
C LYS A 56 10.12 -14.87 -7.83
N TYR A 57 11.32 -14.47 -8.23
CA TYR A 57 11.61 -14.13 -9.63
C TYR A 57 11.35 -15.32 -10.55
N LYS A 58 11.83 -16.51 -10.18
CA LYS A 58 11.59 -17.76 -10.91
C LYS A 58 10.10 -18.07 -11.02
N ARG A 59 9.35 -18.03 -9.92
CA ARG A 59 7.89 -18.26 -9.93
C ARG A 59 7.14 -17.30 -10.83
N LYS A 60 7.47 -16.00 -10.77
CA LYS A 60 6.88 -14.99 -11.67
C LYS A 60 7.16 -15.33 -13.13
N LYS A 61 8.37 -15.78 -13.47
CA LYS A 61 8.75 -16.18 -14.84
C LYS A 61 7.96 -17.42 -15.30
N GLU A 62 7.61 -18.30 -14.37
CA GLU A 62 6.78 -19.49 -14.60
C GLU A 62 5.27 -19.20 -14.57
N GLY A 63 4.84 -17.94 -14.50
CA GLY A 63 3.42 -17.55 -14.47
C GLY A 63 2.73 -17.77 -13.13
N GLN A 64 3.48 -18.08 -12.07
CA GLN A 64 2.93 -18.30 -10.73
C GLN A 64 2.84 -16.99 -9.94
N SER A 65 1.74 -16.83 -9.20
CA SER A 65 1.55 -15.71 -8.28
C SER A 65 2.54 -15.76 -7.12
N VAL A 66 3.00 -14.59 -6.71
CA VAL A 66 3.80 -14.42 -5.50
C VAL A 66 3.19 -13.35 -4.60
N ALA A 67 3.36 -13.53 -3.30
CA ALA A 67 2.80 -12.64 -2.30
C ALA A 67 3.86 -12.01 -1.39
N ASP A 68 3.60 -10.79 -0.96
CA ASP A 68 4.36 -10.07 0.05
C ASP A 68 3.44 -9.56 1.14
N LEU A 69 3.93 -9.56 2.39
CA LEU A 69 3.22 -9.07 3.56
C LEU A 69 3.96 -7.86 4.12
N VAL A 70 3.29 -6.72 4.17
CA VAL A 70 3.78 -5.53 4.87
C VAL A 70 3.02 -5.39 6.19
N ILE A 71 3.75 -5.26 7.28
CA ILE A 71 3.22 -5.12 8.63
C ILE A 71 3.66 -3.77 9.18
N PHE A 72 2.71 -2.94 9.59
CA PHE A 72 2.97 -1.67 10.25
C PHE A 72 2.36 -1.67 11.65
N PHE A 73 3.15 -1.36 12.67
CA PHE A 73 2.65 -1.16 14.02
C PHE A 73 2.34 0.32 14.26
N ASP A 74 1.07 0.67 14.44
CA ASP A 74 0.68 2.00 14.88
C ASP A 74 0.78 2.09 16.40
N ILE A 75 1.79 2.82 16.87
CA ILE A 75 2.04 3.03 18.30
C ILE A 75 0.92 3.86 18.94
N THR A 76 0.27 4.75 18.19
CA THR A 76 -0.81 5.59 18.72
C THR A 76 -2.04 4.76 19.03
N ASP A 77 -2.45 3.91 18.08
CA ASP A 77 -3.67 3.11 18.22
C ASP A 77 -3.40 1.72 18.84
N GLN A 78 -2.13 1.37 19.06
CA GLN A 78 -1.69 0.06 19.56
C GLN A 78 -2.20 -1.11 18.71
N LEU A 79 -2.18 -0.95 17.39
CA LEU A 79 -2.68 -1.94 16.42
C LEU A 79 -1.65 -2.24 15.34
N TYR A 80 -1.71 -3.45 14.80
CA TYR A 80 -0.98 -3.83 13.59
C TYR A 80 -1.87 -3.70 12.36
N HIS A 81 -1.39 -2.99 11.36
CA HIS A 81 -1.96 -2.94 10.01
C HIS A 81 -1.18 -3.89 9.10
N LEU A 82 -1.86 -4.86 8.53
CA LEU A 82 -1.29 -5.89 7.66
C LEU A 82 -1.81 -5.67 6.24
N PHE A 83 -0.89 -5.70 5.28
CA PHE A 83 -1.19 -5.58 3.85
C PHE A 83 -0.57 -6.78 3.13
N ILE A 84 -1.41 -7.64 2.59
CA ILE A 84 -1.02 -8.75 1.74
C ILE A 84 -1.13 -8.27 0.30
N LEU A 85 -0.06 -8.36 -0.47
CA LEU A 85 0.04 -7.85 -1.84
C LEU A 85 0.43 -9.00 -2.74
N VAL A 86 -0.35 -9.26 -3.78
CA VAL A 86 -0.25 -10.46 -4.60
C VAL A 86 -0.14 -10.09 -6.07
N THR A 87 0.77 -10.74 -6.80
CA THR A 87 0.85 -10.62 -8.25
C THR A 87 -0.15 -11.54 -8.94
N GLU A 88 -0.52 -11.18 -10.16
CA GLU A 88 -1.26 -12.08 -11.03
C GLU A 88 -0.46 -13.37 -11.33
N GLY A 89 -1.18 -14.43 -11.68
CA GLY A 89 -0.63 -15.76 -11.97
C GLY A 89 -1.61 -16.88 -11.64
N ASP A 90 -1.26 -18.11 -12.03
CA ASP A 90 -2.16 -19.27 -11.96
C ASP A 90 -2.56 -19.63 -10.52
N SER A 91 -1.69 -19.34 -9.56
CA SER A 91 -1.93 -19.54 -8.12
C SER A 91 -2.72 -18.41 -7.44
N LEU A 92 -3.22 -17.42 -8.19
CA LEU A 92 -4.08 -16.39 -7.61
C LEU A 92 -5.40 -16.99 -7.12
N THR A 93 -5.94 -17.96 -7.85
CA THR A 93 -7.16 -18.70 -7.49
C THR A 93 -6.98 -19.57 -6.25
N SER A 94 -5.78 -20.12 -6.03
CA SER A 94 -5.49 -20.90 -4.82
C SER A 94 -5.39 -20.03 -3.57
N PHE A 95 -5.02 -18.75 -3.70
CA PHE A 95 -5.09 -17.79 -2.60
C PHE A 95 -6.53 -17.38 -2.24
N THR A 96 -7.44 -17.30 -3.22
CA THR A 96 -8.83 -16.87 -3.00
C THR A 96 -9.76 -17.98 -2.50
N GLN A 97 -9.45 -19.26 -2.73
CA GLN A 97 -10.31 -20.40 -2.36
C GLN A 97 -10.52 -20.61 -0.85
N SER A 98 -9.75 -19.97 0.03
CA SER A 98 -9.81 -20.26 1.47
C SER A 98 -10.88 -19.48 2.25
N GLY A 99 -11.70 -18.62 1.62
CA GLY A 99 -12.87 -17.99 2.27
C GLY A 99 -12.58 -16.98 3.40
N TYR A 100 -11.31 -16.79 3.77
CA TYR A 100 -10.92 -15.89 4.86
C TYR A 100 -10.45 -14.50 4.39
N ASP A 101 -9.88 -14.38 3.19
CA ASP A 101 -9.34 -13.12 2.67
C ASP A 101 -9.83 -12.88 1.24
N LYS A 102 -10.82 -12.00 1.06
CA LYS A 102 -11.21 -11.53 -0.27
C LYS A 102 -10.09 -10.65 -0.81
N LEU A 103 -9.30 -11.17 -1.76
CA LEU A 103 -8.33 -10.37 -2.49
C LEU A 103 -9.07 -9.39 -3.41
N LEU A 104 -8.77 -8.12 -3.26
CA LEU A 104 -9.36 -7.03 -4.02
C LEU A 104 -8.35 -6.52 -5.06
N PRO A 105 -8.78 -6.16 -6.28
CA PRO A 105 -7.93 -5.44 -7.21
C PRO A 105 -7.44 -4.13 -6.57
N ILE A 106 -6.18 -3.75 -6.80
CA ILE A 106 -5.55 -2.60 -6.13
C ILE A 106 -6.27 -1.26 -6.34
N ASN A 107 -7.06 -1.12 -7.41
CA ASN A 107 -7.81 0.11 -7.69
C ASN A 107 -9.29 0.04 -7.30
N GLU A 108 -9.80 -1.13 -6.90
CA GLU A 108 -11.25 -1.38 -6.76
C GLU A 108 -11.54 -2.29 -5.55
N PRO A 109 -11.51 -1.75 -4.31
CA PRO A 109 -11.22 -0.37 -3.92
C PRO A 109 -9.71 -0.11 -3.77
N ARG A 110 -9.32 1.17 -3.69
CA ARG A 110 -7.93 1.58 -3.47
C ARG A 110 -7.41 1.14 -2.10
N ILE A 111 -6.11 0.85 -2.02
CA ILE A 111 -5.43 0.61 -0.75
C ILE A 111 -5.47 1.88 0.11
N ILE A 112 -6.01 1.76 1.33
CA ILE A 112 -6.08 2.84 2.32
C ILE A 112 -5.11 2.56 3.47
N PHE A 113 -4.20 3.48 3.74
CA PHE A 113 -3.26 3.42 4.85
C PHE A 113 -3.75 4.29 6.01
N THR A 114 -4.08 3.63 7.13
CA THR A 114 -4.55 4.24 8.39
C THR A 114 -5.68 5.27 8.21
N GLU A 115 -6.63 5.03 7.30
CA GLU A 115 -7.72 5.96 6.91
C GLU A 115 -7.31 7.35 6.35
N ARG A 116 -6.01 7.64 6.33
CA ARG A 116 -5.45 8.97 6.07
C ARG A 116 -4.86 9.12 4.69
N TYR A 117 -4.37 8.02 4.12
CA TYR A 117 -3.70 8.04 2.83
C TYR A 117 -4.28 6.97 1.92
N GLU A 118 -4.49 7.31 0.66
CA GLU A 118 -4.88 6.36 -0.38
C GLU A 118 -3.76 6.23 -1.41
N LEU A 119 -3.51 4.99 -1.84
CA LEU A 119 -2.58 4.73 -2.92
C LEU A 119 -3.28 5.01 -4.25
N VAL A 120 -2.67 5.86 -5.07
CA VAL A 120 -3.21 6.25 -6.37
C VAL A 120 -2.20 6.06 -7.49
N ARG A 121 -2.69 5.63 -8.64
CA ARG A 121 -1.92 5.62 -9.88
C ARG A 121 -1.94 7.01 -10.49
N THR A 122 -0.77 7.59 -10.74
CA THR A 122 -0.67 8.87 -11.45
C THR A 122 -0.50 8.63 -12.94
N THR A 123 -1.33 9.30 -13.74
CA THR A 123 -1.08 9.49 -15.17
C THR A 123 -0.30 10.79 -15.32
N ARG A 124 0.89 10.78 -15.93
CA ARG A 124 1.58 12.05 -16.23
C ARG A 124 0.72 12.86 -17.21
N LYS A 125 0.61 14.18 -16.97
CA LYS A 125 -0.02 15.12 -17.92
C LYS A 125 0.71 15.07 -19.27
N LYS A 126 -0.06 15.08 -20.37
CA LYS A 126 0.46 15.16 -21.76
C LYS A 126 1.45 16.31 -22.00
N SER A 127 1.46 17.37 -21.19
CA SER A 127 2.38 18.52 -21.36
C SER A 127 3.86 18.18 -21.10
N ALA A 128 4.17 17.04 -20.47
CA ALA A 128 5.55 16.54 -20.35
C ALA A 128 6.00 15.69 -21.57
N MET A 129 5.14 15.50 -22.59
CA MET A 129 5.38 14.65 -23.76
C MET A 129 6.26 15.28 -24.86
N ALA A 130 6.87 16.45 -24.63
CA ALA A 130 7.71 17.12 -25.63
C ALA A 130 9.13 16.52 -25.75
N ASN A 131 9.56 15.68 -24.80
CA ASN A 131 10.89 15.07 -24.87
C ASN A 131 10.88 13.80 -25.73
N LYS A 132 11.49 13.93 -26.91
CA LYS A 132 11.84 12.84 -27.85
C LYS A 132 12.82 11.87 -27.18
N GLY A 133 12.28 10.91 -26.45
CA GLY A 133 13.05 9.85 -25.82
C GLY A 133 12.11 8.79 -25.30
N ARG A 134 11.38 8.14 -26.22
CA ARG A 134 10.49 7.04 -25.85
C ARG A 134 11.33 5.89 -25.30
N SER A 135 11.02 5.45 -24.10
CA SER A 135 11.22 4.05 -23.71
C SER A 135 9.84 3.44 -23.50
N HIS A 136 9.64 2.22 -24.00
CA HIS A 136 8.46 1.39 -23.69
C HIS A 136 8.35 1.09 -22.16
N ASN A 137 9.35 1.51 -21.37
CA ASN A 137 9.44 1.29 -19.92
C ASN A 137 9.06 2.51 -19.06
N ASP A 138 8.40 3.56 -19.59
CA ASP A 138 8.01 4.69 -18.74
C ASP A 138 6.95 4.25 -17.70
N PRO A 139 7.34 4.08 -16.41
CA PRO A 139 6.53 3.30 -15.50
C PRO A 139 5.42 4.16 -14.92
N GLU A 140 4.22 3.59 -14.93
CA GLU A 140 3.09 4.08 -14.16
C GLU A 140 3.54 4.33 -12.72
N THR A 141 3.47 5.59 -12.30
CA THR A 141 4.01 5.98 -11.00
C THR A 141 2.87 5.95 -9.99
N TRP A 142 2.95 4.98 -9.09
CA TRP A 142 2.10 4.92 -7.90
C TRP A 142 2.58 5.95 -6.89
N THR A 143 1.65 6.65 -6.24
CA THR A 143 1.96 7.60 -5.17
C THR A 143 0.89 7.55 -4.10
N TRP A 144 1.21 8.13 -2.95
CA TRP A 144 0.26 8.33 -1.86
C TRP A 144 -0.30 9.74 -1.92
N ARG A 145 -1.60 9.87 -1.71
CA ARG A 145 -2.24 11.15 -1.43
C ARG A 145 -3.06 11.04 -0.15
N MET A 146 -3.30 12.17 0.51
CA MET A 146 -4.24 12.21 1.62
C MET A 146 -5.64 11.84 1.13
N THR A 147 -6.39 11.11 1.96
CA THR A 147 -7.83 10.95 1.75
C THR A 147 -8.50 12.31 1.87
N LYS A 148 -9.65 12.48 1.20
CA LYS A 148 -10.41 13.74 1.27
C LYS A 148 -10.76 14.10 2.71
N ALA A 149 -11.24 13.13 3.49
CA ALA A 149 -11.57 13.33 4.91
C ALA A 149 -10.37 13.82 5.73
N TYR A 150 -9.18 13.24 5.52
CA TYR A 150 -7.99 13.67 6.24
C TYR A 150 -7.52 15.06 5.79
N TYR A 151 -7.53 15.34 4.48
CA TYR A 151 -7.22 16.66 3.96
C TYR A 151 -8.14 17.74 4.54
N ASP A 152 -9.46 17.51 4.55
CA ASP A 152 -10.45 18.46 5.08
C ASP A 152 -10.21 18.71 6.59
N SER A 153 -9.82 17.68 7.35
CA SER A 153 -9.48 17.84 8.77
C SER A 153 -8.26 18.74 9.00
N ILE A 154 -7.22 18.61 8.17
CA ILE A 154 -6.02 19.43 8.21
C ILE A 154 -6.33 20.86 7.77
N LYS A 155 -7.14 21.02 6.71
CA LYS A 155 -7.57 22.33 6.22
C LYS A 155 -8.31 23.11 7.32
N GLY A 156 -9.26 22.48 8.01
CA GLY A 156 -9.99 23.10 9.12
C GLY A 156 -9.08 23.44 10.32
N TYR A 157 -8.01 22.69 10.55
CA TYR A 157 -6.99 23.04 11.54
C TYR A 157 -6.24 24.32 11.13
N PHE A 158 -5.78 24.42 9.88
CA PHE A 158 -5.08 25.61 9.39
C PHE A 158 -5.96 26.85 9.42
N GLU A 159 -7.23 26.76 9.00
CA GLU A 159 -8.17 27.88 9.04
C GLU A 159 -8.34 28.44 10.47
N ARG A 160 -8.41 27.56 11.48
CA ARG A 160 -8.45 27.99 12.89
C ARG A 160 -7.14 28.62 13.37
N ALA A 161 -6.00 28.03 12.98
CA ALA A 161 -4.68 28.51 13.41
C ALA A 161 -4.33 29.88 12.79
N VAL A 162 -4.75 30.14 11.55
CA VAL A 162 -4.51 31.42 10.84
C VAL A 162 -5.34 32.56 11.43
N ILE A 163 -6.51 32.28 12.03
CA ILE A 163 -7.33 33.30 12.74
C ILE A 163 -6.63 33.81 14.03
N VAL A 164 -5.59 33.12 14.52
CA VAL A 164 -4.83 33.54 15.72
C VAL A 164 -3.77 34.61 15.43
N TYR A 165 -3.43 34.86 14.16
CA TYR A 165 -2.75 36.12 13.81
C TYR A 165 -3.84 37.17 13.61
N PRO A 166 -4.02 38.12 14.55
CA PRO A 166 -4.95 39.20 14.30
C PRO A 166 -4.48 39.89 13.03
N LYS A 167 -5.43 40.22 12.14
CA LYS A 167 -5.20 41.25 11.13
C LYS A 167 -4.60 42.43 11.88
N ASP A 168 -3.32 42.71 11.64
CA ASP A 168 -2.68 43.92 12.11
C ASP A 168 -3.57 45.07 11.63
N PRO A 169 -4.19 45.87 12.53
CA PRO A 169 -5.11 46.92 12.12
C PRO A 169 -4.38 48.15 11.55
N SER A 170 -3.14 47.98 11.05
CA SER A 170 -2.25 49.05 10.58
C SER A 170 -1.92 49.02 9.07
N GLN A 171 -2.70 48.30 8.24
CA GLN A 171 -2.69 48.48 6.77
C GLN A 171 -3.94 49.16 6.24
#